data_AF-A3WXK1-F1
#
_entry.id   AF-A3WXK1-F1
#
_cell.length_a   1.000
_cell.length_b   1.000
_cell.length_c   1.000
_cell.angle_alpha   90.00
_cell.angle_beta   90.00
_cell.angle_gamma   90.00
#
_symmetry.space_group_name_H-M   'P 1'
#
loop_
_entity.id
_entity.type
_entity.pdbx_description
1 polymer ?
#
loop_
_entity_poly.entity_id
_entity_poly.type
_entity_poly.pdbx_seq_one_letter_code
_entity_poly.pdbx_strand_id
1 'polypeptide(L)' 'MAVAPVELQRALILALHTGQRQGDLLRLSWGNYDGSLISIRQGKTGRKVEIPCTRALKKMLDGLDRNTAVVLATKTKRP' A
#
# COMPACT_ATOMS: atom_id res chain seq x y z
N MET A 1 -14.83 10.17 0.84
CA MET A 1 -14.68 8.72 1.13
C MET A 1 -15.88 8.09 1.84
N ALA A 2 -16.99 8.79 2.07
CA ALA A 2 -18.04 8.39 3.02
C ALA A 2 -18.76 7.05 2.74
N VAL A 3 -18.77 6.54 1.51
CA VAL A 3 -19.52 5.33 1.12
C VAL A 3 -18.65 4.12 0.78
N ALA A 4 -17.34 4.31 0.62
CA ALA A 4 -16.45 3.22 0.22
C ALA A 4 -16.07 2.35 1.44
N PRO A 5 -15.98 1.01 1.31
CA PRO A 5 -15.40 0.17 2.35
C PRO A 5 -13.98 0.63 2.73
N VAL A 6 -13.59 0.46 3.99
CA VAL A 6 -12.31 0.95 4.52
C VAL A 6 -11.11 0.39 3.76
N GLU A 7 -11.22 -0.84 3.27
CA GLU A 7 -10.20 -1.53 2.50
C GLU A 7 -9.99 -0.85 1.15
N LEU A 8 -11.09 -0.46 0.48
CA LEU A 8 -11.05 0.28 -0.78
C LEU A 8 -10.53 1.71 -0.57
N GLN A 9 -10.90 2.36 0.53
CA GLN A 9 -10.35 3.66 0.89
C GLN A 9 -8.83 3.60 1.02
N ARG A 10 -8.30 2.62 1.77
CA ARG A 10 -6.85 2.43 1.94
C ARG A 10 -6.15 2.16 0.61
N ALA A 11 -6.74 1.32 -0.24
CA ALA A 11 -6.20 1.06 -1.57
C ALA A 11 -6.10 2.34 -2.42
N LEU A 12 -7.14 3.20 -2.37
CA LEU A 12 -7.15 4.47 -3.09
C LEU A 12 -6.13 5.48 -2.53
N ILE A 13 -5.97 5.58 -1.21
CA ILE A 13 -4.94 6.43 -0.58
C ILE A 13 -3.54 5.97 -1.01
N LEU A 14 -3.29 4.66 -0.95
CA LEU A 14 -2.02 4.08 -1.35
C LEU A 14 -1.74 4.35 -2.84
N ALA A 15 -2.73 4.15 -3.71
CA ALA A 15 -2.61 4.45 -5.14
C ALA A 15 -2.32 5.93 -5.40
N LEU A 16 -3.05 6.84 -4.73
CA LEU A 16 -2.88 8.28 -4.88
C LEU A 16 -1.47 8.74 -4.51
N HIS A 17 -0.90 8.20 -3.43
CA HIS A 17 0.43 8.60 -2.98
C HIS A 17 1.59 7.91 -3.69
N THR A 18 1.36 6.75 -4.32
CA THR A 18 2.43 5.93 -4.92
C THR A 18 2.42 5.87 -6.43
N GLY A 19 1.29 6.24 -7.06
CA GLY A 19 1.08 6.12 -8.51
C GLY A 19 1.15 4.69 -9.04
N GLN A 20 1.07 3.67 -8.18
CA GLN A 20 1.23 2.28 -8.59
C GLN A 20 -0.08 1.66 -9.07
N ARG A 21 0.05 0.64 -9.92
CA ARG A 21 -1.09 -0.12 -10.46
C ARG A 21 -1.70 -1.00 -9.38
N GLN A 22 -2.99 -1.30 -9.50
CA GLN A 22 -3.70 -2.20 -8.56
C GLN A 22 -2.92 -3.50 -8.31
N GLY A 23 -2.46 -4.18 -9.35
CA GLY A 23 -1.71 -5.44 -9.19
C GLY A 23 -0.35 -5.29 -8.50
N ASP A 24 0.26 -4.10 -8.54
CA ASP A 24 1.49 -3.81 -7.79
C ASP A 24 1.15 -3.55 -6.31
N LEU A 25 0.05 -2.84 -6.04
CA LEU A 25 -0.43 -2.55 -4.68
C LEU A 25 -0.92 -3.78 -3.93
N LEU A 26 -1.62 -4.70 -4.59
CA LEU A 26 -2.08 -5.96 -4.00
C LEU A 26 -0.93 -6.88 -3.57
N ARG A 27 0.27 -6.67 -4.12
CA ARG A 27 1.49 -7.44 -3.80
C ARG A 27 2.41 -6.69 -2.83
N LEU A 28 2.04 -5.49 -2.38
CA LEU A 28 2.86 -4.70 -1.47
C LEU A 28 2.91 -5.35 -0.09
N SER A 29 4.10 -5.84 0.31
CA SER A 29 4.35 -6.40 1.62
C SER A 29 4.79 -5.34 2.63
N TRP A 30 4.66 -5.62 3.93
CA TRP A 30 5.20 -4.73 4.96
C TRP A 30 6.72 -4.55 4.88
N GLY A 31 7.45 -5.54 4.35
CA GLY A 31 8.90 -5.44 4.14
C GLY A 31 9.30 -4.45 3.06
N ASN A 32 8.34 -3.96 2.25
CA ASN A 32 8.58 -2.91 1.26
C ASN A 32 8.49 -1.50 1.84
N TYR A 33 8.10 -1.35 3.11
CA TYR A 33 7.90 -0.07 3.78
C TYR A 33 8.80 0.03 5.00
N ASP A 34 9.76 0.96 4.99
CA ASP A 34 10.73 1.15 6.08
C ASP A 34 10.37 2.30 7.04
N GLY A 35 9.24 2.96 6.83
CA GLY A 35 8.84 4.15 7.58
C GLY A 35 9.05 5.47 6.84
N SER A 36 9.91 5.48 5.82
CA SER A 36 10.31 6.66 5.03
C SER A 36 10.12 6.47 3.52
N LEU A 37 10.32 5.25 3.03
CA LEU A 37 10.25 4.87 1.62
C LEU A 37 9.36 3.65 1.43
N ILE A 38 8.80 3.57 0.23
CA ILE A 38 8.13 2.37 -0.29
C ILE A 38 8.90 1.88 -1.51
N SER A 39 9.43 0.66 -1.42
CA SER A 39 10.28 0.06 -2.46
C SER A 39 9.53 -1.06 -3.18
N ILE A 40 9.20 -0.86 -4.45
CA ILE A 40 8.37 -1.78 -5.26
C ILE A 40 9.10 -2.17 -6.52
N ARG A 41 8.95 -3.43 -6.95
CA ARG A 41 9.28 -3.88 -8.30
C ARG A 41 8.00 -3.97 -9.13
N GLN A 42 7.87 -3.11 -10.13
CA GLN A 42 6.65 -2.99 -10.93
C GLN A 42 6.44 -4.22 -11.80
N GLY A 43 5.24 -4.78 -11.80
CA GLY A 43 4.92 -5.99 -12.57
C GLY A 43 4.91 -5.78 -14.08
N LYS A 44 4.51 -4.60 -14.58
CA LYS A 44 4.42 -4.32 -16.03
C LYS A 44 5.81 -4.21 -16.68
N THR A 45 6.73 -3.49 -16.04
CA THR A 45 8.02 -3.10 -16.63
C THR A 45 9.21 -3.78 -15.95
N GLY A 46 8.99 -4.45 -14.82
CA GLY A 46 10.04 -5.05 -14.00
C GLY A 46 10.93 -4.05 -13.26
N ARG A 47 10.65 -2.74 -13.37
CA ARG A 47 11.50 -1.68 -12.80
C ARG A 47 11.37 -1.63 -11.28
N LYS A 48 12.51 -1.51 -10.59
CA LYS A 48 12.55 -1.17 -9.15
C LYS A 48 12.39 0.34 -8.99
N VAL A 49 11.43 0.74 -8.18
CA VAL A 49 11.14 2.15 -7.85
C VAL A 49 11.10 2.32 -6.34
N GLU A 50 11.57 3.47 -5.88
CA GLU A 50 11.53 3.87 -4.48
C GLU A 50 10.74 5.17 -4.39
N ILE A 51 9.71 5.17 -3.54
CA ILE A 51 8.74 6.25 -3.45
C ILE A 51 8.79 6.83 -2.04
N PRO A 52 9.04 8.14 -1.88
CA PRO A 52 8.94 8.81 -0.58
C PRO A 52 7.55 8.63 0.04
N CYS A 53 7.53 8.14 1.28
CA CYS A 53 6.29 8.00 2.04
C CYS A 53 5.87 9.38 2.55
N THR A 54 4.80 9.92 1.97
CA THR A 54 4.26 11.21 2.42
C THR A 54 3.79 11.12 3.87
N ARG A 55 3.74 12.26 4.58
CA ARG A 55 3.26 12.31 5.96
C ARG A 55 1.86 11.72 6.14
N ALA A 56 0.97 11.98 5.18
CA ALA A 56 -0.40 11.46 5.20
C ALA A 56 -0.42 9.93 5.01
N LEU A 57 0.38 9.41 4.07
CA LEU A 57 0.49 7.98 3.85
C LEU A 57 1.10 7.27 5.06
N LYS A 58 2.16 7.83 5.63
CA LYS A 58 2.81 7.33 6.86
C LYS A 58 1.81 7.22 8.01
N LYS A 59 1.02 8.28 8.26
CA LYS A 59 -0.01 8.26 9.31
C LYS A 59 -1.02 7.13 9.11
N MET A 60 -1.43 6.87 7.88
CA MET A 60 -2.31 5.74 7.58
C MET A 60 -1.60 4.42 7.87
N LEU A 61 -0.42 4.18 7.29
CA LEU A 61 0.32 2.92 7.38
C LEU A 61 0.73 2.56 8.81
N ASP A 62 1.17 3.55 9.59
CA ASP A 62 1.60 3.34 10.98
C ASP A 62 0.41 3.06 11.91
N GLY A 63 -0.81 3.42 11.51
CA GLY A 63 -2.05 3.11 12.24
C GLY A 63 -2.69 1.77 11.86
N LEU A 64 -2.11 1.00 10.92
CA LEU A 64 -2.61 -0.31 10.53
C LEU A 64 -1.98 -1.42 11.35
N ASP A 65 -2.80 -2.43 11.65
CA ASP A 65 -2.35 -3.69 12.21
C ASP A 65 -1.59 -4.51 11.14
N ARG A 66 -0.43 -5.06 11.50
CA ARG A 66 0.49 -5.80 10.61
C ARG A 66 0.30 -7.32 10.72
N ASN A 67 -0.92 -7.76 10.98
CA ASN A 67 -1.30 -9.16 11.13
C ASN A 67 -1.39 -9.95 9.81
N THR A 68 -1.03 -9.35 8.68
CA THR A 68 -0.97 -9.96 7.35
C THR A 68 0.38 -9.65 6.70
N ALA A 69 0.82 -10.49 5.76
CA ALA A 69 2.07 -10.25 5.04
C ALA A 69 2.00 -9.01 4.13
N VAL A 70 0.82 -8.74 3.57
CA VAL A 70 0.54 -7.60 2.68
C VAL A 70 -0.07 -6.41 3.42
N VAL A 71 0.13 -5.21 2.88
CA VAL A 71 -0.38 -3.94 3.42
C VAL A 71 -1.90 -3.80 3.19
N LEU A 72 -2.38 -4.21 2.00
CA LEU A 72 -3.80 -4.23 1.69
C LEU A 72 -4.33 -5.63 1.92
N ALA A 73 -5.23 -5.77 2.90
CA ALA A 73 -5.93 -7.01 3.16
C ALA A 73 -7.43 -6.73 3.37
N THR A 74 -8.24 -7.65 2.87
CA THR A 74 -9.68 -7.73 3.11
C THR A 74 -9.97 -8.20 4.54
N LYS A 75 -11.24 -8.13 4.96
CA LYS A 75 -11.70 -8.63 6.27
C LYS A 75 -11.35 -10.11 6.54
N THR A 76 -11.18 -10.90 5.48
CA THR A 76 -10.79 -12.32 5.55
C THR A 76 -9.28 -12.54 5.49
N LYS A 77 -8.48 -11.47 5.65
CA LYS A 77 -7.01 -11.48 5.63
C LYS A 77 -6.41 -11.91 4.28
N ARG A 78 -7.17 -11.77 3.19
CA ARG A 78 -6.70 -12.01 1.81
C ARG A 78 -6.36 -10.68 1.11
N PRO A 79 -5.37 -10.65 0.21
CA PRO A 79 -5.07 -9.46 -0.60
C PRO A 79 -6.29 -8.99 -1.41
#